data_AF-A0AB33HNJ0-F1
#
_entry.id   AF-A0AB33HNJ0-F1
#
_cell.length_a   1.000
_cell.length_b   1.000
_cell.length_c   1.000
_cell.angle_alpha   90.00
_cell.angle_beta   90.00
_cell.angle_gamma   90.00
#
_symmetry.space_group_name_H-M   'P 1'
#
loop_
_entity.id
_entity.type
_entity.pdbx_description
1 polymer ?
#
loop_
_entity_poly.entity_id
_entity_poly.type
_entity_poly.pdbx_seq_one_letter_code
_entity_poly.pdbx_strand_id
1 'polypeptide(L)'
;MRDNSAKGITAGSESQQTTYDPTRTESALTASTTFALRRYDLAGRALYDLDFSRLNPQTPTRDQTGQITFNPFGGFGLSGAAPQQWNEVKNKVPVEVAQDPSNPYRFAVLLVPRSVVYYEQLQRGLALPNQGSSSGSGQQNTTIGAYGLKVKNAEADTAKSNEKLQGDESKSSNGSSSTSTTTQRGGSSGDTKVKALQVAVKKKSGSQGNSGEQGTEQVELESNDLANVPIKRGEESGQSVQLKAADFGTTPSSSGSGGNSNPGSPTPWRPWLATEQIHKDLPKWSASILILYDAPYARNRTVIDRVDHLDPKVMTANYPPSWRTPKWNHHGLWDWKARDVLLQTTGFFNPRRHPEWFDQGQAVADNTQTGFDTDDTDNKKQGFQKEADSDKPAPIALPFEAYFANIGNLTWFGQALLVFGICLS
;
A
#
# COMPACT_ATOMS: atom_id res chain seq x y z
N MET A 1 25.62 -17.20 -4.71
CA MET A 1 26.39 -17.74 -3.57
C MET A 1 26.42 -16.70 -2.46
N ARG A 2 26.50 -17.12 -1.19
CA ARG A 2 26.64 -16.21 -0.05
C ARG A 2 27.44 -16.86 1.06
N ASP A 3 27.95 -16.06 2.00
CA ASP A 3 28.42 -16.57 3.28
C ASP A 3 27.22 -17.03 4.12
N ASN A 4 27.01 -18.34 4.20
CA ASN A 4 25.90 -18.95 4.95
C ASN A 4 26.16 -19.03 6.46
N SER A 5 27.36 -18.68 6.93
CA SER A 5 27.68 -18.65 8.36
C SER A 5 27.36 -17.30 9.01
N ALA A 6 27.13 -16.27 8.20
CA ALA A 6 26.74 -14.95 8.66
C ALA A 6 25.36 -14.99 9.34
N LYS A 7 25.24 -14.35 10.50
CA LYS A 7 23.99 -14.33 11.28
C LYS A 7 22.88 -13.50 10.63
N GLY A 8 23.25 -12.51 9.81
CA GLY A 8 22.32 -11.49 9.30
C GLY A 8 22.07 -10.41 10.35
N ILE A 9 20.79 -10.08 10.58
CA ILE A 9 20.33 -9.14 11.59
C ILE A 9 20.26 -9.87 12.93
N THR A 10 21.05 -9.44 13.91
CA THR A 10 21.07 -10.06 15.24
C THR A 10 20.13 -9.35 16.20
N ALA A 11 19.16 -10.09 16.75
CA ALA A 11 18.34 -9.65 17.87
C ALA A 11 19.12 -9.59 19.19
N GLY A 12 18.80 -8.61 20.03
CA GLY A 12 19.19 -8.65 21.45
C GLY A 12 18.62 -9.92 22.09
N SER A 13 19.31 -10.48 23.07
CA SER A 13 18.91 -11.72 23.74
C SER A 13 17.52 -11.62 24.39
N GLU A 14 16.79 -12.74 24.40
CA GLU A 14 15.57 -13.01 25.18
C GLU A 14 14.30 -12.20 24.81
N SER A 15 13.64 -12.53 23.70
CA SER A 15 12.23 -12.15 23.38
C SER A 15 11.85 -10.65 23.42
N GLN A 16 12.76 -9.76 23.81
CA GLN A 16 12.60 -8.32 23.83
C GLN A 16 12.85 -7.79 22.43
N GLN A 17 11.77 -7.64 21.68
CA GLN A 17 11.79 -6.99 20.38
C GLN A 17 12.28 -5.54 20.51
N THR A 18 13.08 -5.10 19.55
CA THR A 18 13.58 -3.72 19.46
C THR A 18 13.34 -3.16 18.06
N THR A 19 13.35 -1.84 17.94
CA THR A 19 13.17 -1.17 16.65
C THR A 19 14.52 -0.99 15.96
N TYR A 20 14.62 -1.50 14.72
CA TYR A 20 15.81 -1.39 13.89
C TYR A 20 15.71 -0.22 12.91
N ASP A 21 16.62 0.74 13.04
CA ASP A 21 16.79 1.81 12.05
C ASP A 21 17.28 1.21 10.71
N PRO A 22 16.62 1.52 9.58
CA PRO A 22 17.01 1.01 8.27
C PRO A 22 18.48 1.27 7.93
N THR A 23 18.93 2.51 8.08
CA THR A 23 20.28 2.90 7.65
C THR A 23 21.38 2.20 8.44
N ARG A 24 21.22 2.07 9.76
CA ARG A 24 22.16 1.32 10.61
C ARG A 24 22.14 -0.18 10.27
N THR A 25 20.96 -0.73 10.02
CA THR A 25 20.79 -2.15 9.67
C THR A 25 21.49 -2.50 8.36
N GLU A 26 21.25 -1.73 7.29
CA GLU A 26 21.91 -1.96 5.99
C GLU A 26 23.43 -1.79 6.08
N SER A 27 23.91 -0.81 6.86
CA SER A 27 25.34 -0.60 7.11
C SER A 27 25.98 -1.79 7.83
N ALA A 28 25.33 -2.31 8.88
CA ALA A 28 25.80 -3.48 9.63
C ALA A 28 25.83 -4.74 8.74
N LEU A 29 24.80 -4.96 7.92
CA LEU A 29 24.76 -6.07 6.97
C LEU A 29 25.84 -5.93 5.90
N THR A 30 26.09 -4.72 5.40
CA THR A 30 27.18 -4.47 4.43
C THR A 30 28.54 -4.88 4.99
N ALA A 31 28.79 -4.63 6.27
CA ALA A 31 30.04 -4.98 6.93
C ALA A 31 30.17 -6.47 7.32
N SER A 32 29.05 -7.18 7.49
CA SER A 32 29.03 -8.52 8.12
C SER A 32 28.56 -9.66 7.20
N THR A 33 28.17 -9.36 5.96
CA THR A 33 27.66 -10.38 5.02
C THR A 33 28.41 -10.31 3.69
N THR A 34 28.49 -11.44 2.97
CA THR A 34 29.12 -11.51 1.63
C THR A 34 28.21 -12.25 0.66
N PHE A 35 28.06 -11.69 -0.55
CA PHE A 35 27.23 -12.24 -1.63
C PHE A 35 27.96 -12.12 -2.96
N ALA A 36 27.81 -13.12 -3.83
CA ALA A 36 28.42 -13.14 -5.15
C ALA A 36 27.62 -14.01 -6.13
N LEU A 37 27.79 -13.75 -7.42
CA LEU A 37 27.44 -14.71 -8.48
C LEU A 37 28.62 -15.66 -8.72
N ARG A 38 28.36 -16.94 -8.91
CA ARG A 38 29.38 -17.93 -9.28
C ARG A 38 29.07 -18.46 -10.66
N ARG A 39 30.01 -18.31 -11.59
CA ARG A 39 29.90 -18.86 -12.94
C ARG A 39 30.35 -20.31 -12.94
N TYR A 40 29.57 -21.19 -13.54
CA TYR A 40 29.91 -22.61 -13.74
C TYR A 40 30.11 -22.90 -15.22
N ASP A 41 30.95 -23.88 -15.54
CA ASP A 41 31.03 -24.43 -16.90
C ASP A 41 29.92 -25.47 -17.17
N LEU A 42 29.92 -26.02 -18.39
CA LEU A 42 28.97 -27.04 -18.81
C LEU A 42 29.08 -28.34 -17.97
N ALA A 43 30.24 -28.61 -17.36
CA ALA A 43 30.46 -29.78 -16.52
C ALA A 43 30.09 -29.53 -15.04
N GLY A 44 29.54 -28.36 -14.71
CA GLY A 44 29.17 -28.01 -13.34
C GLY A 44 30.35 -27.61 -12.46
N ARG A 45 31.53 -27.31 -13.03
CA ARG A 45 32.71 -26.84 -12.28
C ARG A 45 32.67 -25.33 -12.15
N ALA A 46 32.99 -24.84 -10.95
CA ALA A 46 33.07 -23.41 -10.69
C ALA A 46 34.27 -22.79 -11.43
N LEU A 47 34.05 -21.66 -12.11
CA LEU A 47 35.08 -20.94 -12.86
C LEU A 47 35.59 -19.71 -12.12
N TYR A 48 34.68 -18.82 -11.72
CA TYR A 48 34.99 -17.59 -11.00
C TYR A 48 33.77 -17.04 -10.27
N ASP A 49 34.04 -16.18 -9.30
CA ASP A 49 33.04 -15.46 -8.53
C ASP A 49 33.04 -13.97 -8.91
N LEU A 50 31.84 -13.39 -9.01
CA LEU A 50 31.61 -11.96 -9.17
C LEU A 50 31.02 -11.42 -7.86
N ASP A 51 31.91 -10.99 -6.97
CA ASP A 51 31.55 -10.20 -5.79
C ASP A 51 31.56 -8.72 -6.17
N PHE A 52 30.37 -8.16 -6.40
CA PHE A 52 30.23 -6.77 -6.83
C PHE A 52 30.81 -5.76 -5.84
N SER A 53 30.82 -6.06 -4.55
CA SER A 53 31.38 -5.15 -3.53
C SER A 53 32.89 -4.98 -3.65
N ARG A 54 33.57 -5.96 -4.26
CA ARG A 54 35.02 -6.00 -4.50
C ARG A 54 35.41 -5.86 -5.97
N LEU A 55 34.43 -5.80 -6.87
CA LEU A 55 34.66 -5.71 -8.31
C LEU A 55 34.92 -4.24 -8.72
N ASN A 56 35.93 -4.05 -9.58
CA ASN A 56 36.19 -2.80 -10.29
C ASN A 56 35.84 -2.98 -11.78
N PRO A 57 34.54 -3.04 -12.13
CA PRO A 57 34.12 -3.29 -13.49
C PRO A 57 34.44 -2.10 -14.39
N GLN A 58 34.52 -2.36 -15.69
CA GLN A 58 34.59 -1.35 -16.72
C GLN A 58 33.40 -1.48 -17.68
N THR A 59 32.97 -0.37 -18.25
CA THR A 59 31.97 -0.36 -19.32
C THR A 59 32.56 -0.89 -20.64
N PRO A 60 31.77 -1.58 -21.46
CA PRO A 60 32.24 -2.08 -22.74
C PRO A 60 32.41 -0.96 -23.76
N THR A 61 33.44 -1.05 -24.59
CA THR A 61 33.51 -0.22 -25.81
C THR A 61 32.55 -0.73 -26.87
N ARG A 62 32.11 0.18 -27.75
CA ARG A 62 31.21 -0.11 -28.85
C ARG A 62 31.82 0.34 -30.17
N ASP A 63 31.48 -0.36 -31.24
CA ASP A 63 31.83 0.08 -32.59
C ASP A 63 30.88 1.18 -33.11
N GLN A 64 31.12 1.63 -34.34
CA GLN A 64 30.33 2.66 -35.01
C GLN A 64 28.83 2.31 -35.19
N THR A 65 28.47 1.03 -35.08
CA THR A 65 27.07 0.56 -35.18
C THR A 65 26.41 0.43 -33.81
N GLY A 66 27.15 0.70 -32.72
CA GLY A 66 26.68 0.55 -31.35
C GLY A 66 26.77 -0.87 -30.80
N GLN A 67 27.35 -1.82 -31.56
CA GLN A 67 27.56 -3.19 -31.11
C GLN A 67 28.75 -3.28 -30.15
N ILE A 68 28.68 -4.22 -29.21
CA ILE A 68 29.73 -4.44 -28.22
C ILE A 68 30.99 -4.94 -28.92
N THR A 69 32.13 -4.31 -28.64
CA THR A 69 33.43 -4.80 -29.11
C THR A 69 33.72 -6.13 -28.43
N PHE A 70 33.71 -7.22 -29.19
CA PHE A 70 33.92 -8.56 -28.65
C PHE A 70 34.76 -9.44 -29.58
N ASN A 71 35.71 -10.16 -29.01
CA ASN A 71 36.42 -11.26 -29.66
C ASN A 71 36.38 -12.50 -28.76
N PRO A 72 36.10 -13.72 -29.27
CA PRO A 72 35.96 -14.91 -28.43
C PRO A 72 37.18 -15.26 -27.55
N PHE A 73 38.38 -14.82 -27.93
CA PHE A 73 39.61 -15.04 -27.15
C PHE A 73 40.05 -13.77 -26.40
N GLY A 74 40.03 -12.63 -27.08
CA GLY A 74 40.40 -11.34 -26.49
C GLY A 74 39.42 -10.84 -25.42
N GLY A 75 38.15 -11.23 -25.54
CA GLY A 75 37.04 -10.81 -24.69
C GLY A 75 36.44 -9.48 -25.13
N PHE A 76 35.84 -8.79 -24.16
CA PHE A 76 35.22 -7.49 -24.37
C PHE A 76 36.26 -6.36 -24.41
N GLY A 77 36.04 -5.37 -25.27
CA GLY A 77 36.77 -4.11 -25.23
C GLY A 77 36.38 -3.31 -23.98
N LEU A 78 37.36 -2.74 -23.27
CA LEU A 78 37.16 -2.06 -21.99
C LEU A 78 37.38 -0.55 -22.14
N SER A 79 36.47 0.27 -21.61
CA SER A 79 36.53 1.73 -21.74
C SER A 79 37.52 2.40 -20.79
N GLY A 80 37.98 1.72 -19.74
CA GLY A 80 38.72 2.32 -18.63
C GLY A 80 37.85 2.92 -17.52
N ALA A 81 36.51 3.00 -17.70
CA ALA A 81 35.61 3.67 -16.77
C ALA A 81 34.58 2.71 -16.15
N ALA A 82 34.26 2.91 -14.87
CA ALA A 82 33.17 2.18 -14.21
C ALA A 82 31.79 2.62 -14.74
N PRO A 83 30.76 1.77 -14.63
CA PRO A 83 29.38 2.17 -14.89
C PRO A 83 28.98 3.38 -14.06
N GLN A 84 28.10 4.24 -14.57
CA GLN A 84 27.54 5.35 -13.81
C GLN A 84 26.90 4.83 -12.51
N GLN A 85 27.07 5.57 -11.40
CA GLN A 85 26.52 5.25 -10.08
C GLN A 85 27.00 3.91 -9.46
N TRP A 86 28.04 3.27 -10.03
CA TRP A 86 28.55 1.98 -9.56
C TRP A 86 28.86 1.94 -8.07
N ASN A 87 29.51 3.00 -7.54
CA ASN A 87 29.94 3.04 -6.14
C ASN A 87 28.78 3.03 -5.14
N GLU A 88 27.59 3.44 -5.55
CA GLU A 88 26.39 3.48 -4.71
C GLU A 88 25.63 2.14 -4.76
N VAL A 89 25.73 1.41 -5.89
CA VAL A 89 24.97 0.17 -6.12
C VAL A 89 25.78 -1.10 -5.83
N LYS A 90 27.12 -1.05 -5.86
CA LYS A 90 28.01 -2.22 -5.71
C LYS A 90 27.80 -3.04 -4.44
N ASN A 91 27.18 -2.46 -3.40
CA ASN A 91 26.91 -3.13 -2.14
C ASN A 91 25.59 -3.92 -2.12
N LYS A 92 24.72 -3.74 -3.13
CA LYS A 92 23.53 -4.58 -3.32
C LYS A 92 23.92 -6.01 -3.69
N VAL A 93 22.98 -6.93 -3.49
CA VAL A 93 23.24 -8.37 -3.65
C VAL A 93 22.50 -8.93 -4.85
N PRO A 94 23.14 -9.79 -5.66
CA PRO A 94 22.47 -10.46 -6.78
C PRO A 94 21.54 -11.57 -6.30
N VAL A 95 20.29 -11.53 -6.78
CA VAL A 95 19.25 -12.51 -6.43
C VAL A 95 18.68 -13.24 -7.64
N GLU A 96 18.84 -12.71 -8.85
CA GLU A 96 18.35 -13.35 -10.08
C GLU A 96 19.23 -12.97 -11.27
N VAL A 97 19.33 -13.89 -12.25
CA VAL A 97 20.06 -13.68 -13.50
C VAL A 97 19.24 -14.21 -14.67
N ALA A 98 19.01 -13.38 -15.69
CA ALA A 98 18.30 -13.76 -16.92
C ALA A 98 19.14 -13.46 -18.16
N GLN A 99 19.43 -14.48 -18.96
CA GLN A 99 20.15 -14.34 -20.22
C GLN A 99 19.27 -13.67 -21.28
N ASP A 100 19.84 -12.74 -22.04
CA ASP A 100 19.18 -12.15 -23.20
C ASP A 100 19.06 -13.19 -24.34
N PRO A 101 17.85 -13.53 -24.82
CA PRO A 101 17.64 -14.49 -25.90
C PRO A 101 18.26 -14.08 -27.23
N SER A 102 18.48 -12.77 -27.44
CA SER A 102 19.07 -12.21 -28.66
C SER A 102 20.60 -12.12 -28.61
N ASN A 103 21.21 -12.24 -27.43
CA ASN A 103 22.67 -12.18 -27.26
C ASN A 103 23.13 -13.12 -26.13
N PRO A 104 23.80 -14.24 -26.44
CA PRO A 104 24.17 -15.26 -25.46
C PRO A 104 25.21 -14.78 -24.44
N TYR A 105 25.88 -13.66 -24.69
CA TYR A 105 26.87 -13.09 -23.79
C TYR A 105 26.28 -12.01 -22.88
N ARG A 106 25.02 -11.60 -23.07
CA ARG A 106 24.36 -10.52 -22.33
C ARG A 106 23.39 -11.08 -21.31
N PHE A 107 23.47 -10.57 -20.08
CA PHE A 107 22.66 -11.01 -18.95
C PHE A 107 22.10 -9.79 -18.22
N ALA A 108 20.85 -9.86 -17.77
CA ALA A 108 20.32 -8.99 -16.74
C ALA A 108 20.55 -9.64 -15.38
N VAL A 109 21.07 -8.89 -14.42
CA VAL A 109 21.18 -9.32 -13.02
C VAL A 109 20.33 -8.41 -12.14
N LEU A 110 19.45 -9.01 -11.36
CA LEU A 110 18.63 -8.32 -10.36
C LEU A 110 19.41 -8.17 -9.06
N LEU A 111 19.51 -6.93 -8.58
CA LEU A 111 20.14 -6.55 -7.33
C LEU A 111 19.12 -6.00 -6.34
N VAL A 112 19.21 -6.41 -5.08
CA VAL A 112 18.40 -5.88 -3.97
C VAL A 112 19.28 -5.45 -2.78
N PRO A 113 18.82 -4.56 -1.90
CA PRO A 113 19.51 -4.25 -0.64
C PRO A 113 19.68 -5.50 0.24
N ARG A 114 20.73 -5.53 1.07
CA ARG A 114 21.04 -6.72 1.91
C ARG A 114 19.95 -6.98 2.94
N SER A 115 19.36 -5.91 3.47
CA SER A 115 18.27 -5.97 4.43
C SER A 115 17.03 -6.67 3.90
N VAL A 116 16.78 -6.68 2.59
CA VAL A 116 15.66 -7.44 1.99
C VAL A 116 15.86 -8.94 2.20
N VAL A 117 17.08 -9.45 2.04
CA VAL A 117 17.40 -10.88 2.18
C VAL A 117 17.22 -11.39 3.61
N TYR A 118 17.38 -10.50 4.59
CA TYR A 118 17.30 -10.82 6.02
C TYR A 118 16.06 -10.21 6.70
N TYR A 119 15.09 -9.70 5.93
CA TYR A 119 13.96 -8.94 6.46
C TYR A 119 13.15 -9.72 7.49
N GLU A 120 12.94 -11.02 7.28
CA GLU A 120 12.22 -11.91 8.20
C GLU A 120 12.80 -11.92 9.63
N GLN A 121 14.08 -11.63 9.80
CA GLN A 121 14.73 -11.58 11.11
C GLN A 121 14.32 -10.35 11.93
N LEU A 122 13.71 -9.34 11.30
CA LEU A 122 13.15 -8.16 11.99
C LEU A 122 11.85 -8.47 12.72
N GLN A 123 11.13 -9.54 12.36
CA GLN A 123 9.93 -10.03 13.04
C GLN A 123 8.86 -8.94 13.31
N ARG A 124 8.60 -8.09 12.30
CA ARG A 124 7.68 -6.93 12.38
C ARG A 124 6.22 -7.35 12.18
N GLY A 125 5.63 -7.96 13.19
CA GLY A 125 4.25 -8.48 13.16
C GLY A 125 3.15 -7.43 13.10
N LEU A 126 2.00 -7.81 12.53
CA LEU A 126 0.78 -7.00 12.47
C LEU A 126 0.10 -6.92 13.85
N ALA A 127 -0.32 -5.73 14.28
CA ALA A 127 -0.96 -5.56 15.59
C ALA A 127 -2.46 -5.89 15.55
N LEU A 128 -2.97 -6.47 16.63
CA LEU A 128 -4.41 -6.55 16.90
C LEU A 128 -4.91 -5.24 17.51
N PRO A 129 -6.18 -4.85 17.27
CA PRO A 129 -6.76 -3.70 17.92
C PRO A 129 -6.89 -3.93 19.44
N ASN A 130 -6.63 -2.89 20.22
CA ASN A 130 -6.69 -2.92 21.67
C ASN A 130 -8.12 -3.20 22.16
N GLN A 131 -8.23 -4.11 23.12
CA GLN A 131 -9.49 -4.51 23.76
C GLN A 131 -9.95 -3.53 24.86
N GLY A 132 -9.18 -2.47 25.12
CA GLY A 132 -9.35 -1.66 26.32
C GLY A 132 -8.85 -2.42 27.55
N SER A 133 -8.49 -1.70 28.61
CA SER A 133 -8.06 -2.32 29.86
C SER A 133 -9.21 -3.14 30.47
N SER A 134 -9.06 -4.46 30.54
CA SER A 134 -9.83 -5.30 31.47
C SER A 134 -9.29 -5.04 32.89
N SER A 135 -9.58 -3.87 33.45
CA SER A 135 -9.42 -3.67 34.89
C SER A 135 -10.38 -4.65 35.57
N GLY A 136 -9.81 -5.53 36.40
CA GLY A 136 -10.53 -6.59 37.09
C GLY A 136 -11.75 -6.10 37.87
N SER A 137 -12.63 -7.08 38.12
CA SER A 137 -13.91 -7.06 38.84
C SER A 137 -15.12 -6.38 38.15
N GLY A 138 -15.78 -7.16 37.28
CA GLY A 138 -17.25 -7.19 37.26
C GLY A 138 -18.00 -6.45 36.16
N GLN A 139 -17.35 -5.65 35.32
CA GLN A 139 -17.98 -5.09 34.11
C GLN A 139 -17.31 -5.65 32.86
N GLN A 140 -17.93 -6.68 32.27
CA GLN A 140 -17.59 -7.07 30.91
C GLN A 140 -17.98 -5.92 29.98
N ASN A 141 -17.02 -5.36 29.25
CA ASN A 141 -17.30 -4.46 28.14
C ASN A 141 -18.01 -5.29 27.07
N THR A 142 -19.35 -5.29 27.05
CA THR A 142 -20.17 -6.22 26.25
C THR A 142 -20.05 -6.05 24.73
N THR A 143 -19.28 -5.05 24.29
CA THR A 143 -19.20 -4.58 22.90
C THR A 143 -17.86 -4.94 22.24
N ILE A 144 -16.92 -5.50 23.00
CA ILE A 144 -15.61 -5.93 22.50
C ILE A 144 -15.59 -7.46 22.46
N GLY A 145 -15.65 -7.99 21.24
CA GLY A 145 -15.51 -9.42 20.96
C GLY A 145 -14.06 -9.89 21.00
N ALA A 146 -13.86 -11.16 20.68
CA ALA A 146 -12.53 -11.77 20.62
C ALA A 146 -11.58 -10.99 19.70
N TYR A 147 -10.29 -10.95 20.07
CA TYR A 147 -9.22 -10.31 19.30
C TYR A 147 -9.42 -8.79 19.05
N GLY A 148 -10.22 -8.11 19.87
CA GLY A 148 -10.45 -6.66 19.75
C GLY A 148 -11.49 -6.27 18.70
N LEU A 149 -12.33 -7.21 18.27
CA LEU A 149 -13.47 -6.93 17.39
C LEU A 149 -14.45 -5.97 18.09
N LYS A 150 -14.74 -4.84 17.46
CA LYS A 150 -15.82 -3.94 17.89
C LYS A 150 -17.14 -4.40 17.30
N VAL A 151 -18.10 -4.72 18.15
CA VAL A 151 -19.43 -5.20 17.74
C VAL A 151 -20.51 -4.59 18.62
N LYS A 152 -21.32 -3.72 18.02
CA LYS A 152 -22.51 -3.11 18.65
C LYS A 152 -23.60 -3.03 17.60
N ASN A 153 -24.83 -3.38 17.97
CA ASN A 153 -25.98 -3.11 17.11
C ASN A 153 -26.15 -1.59 16.95
N ALA A 154 -26.44 -1.16 15.73
CA ALA A 154 -26.84 0.22 15.45
C ALA A 154 -28.24 0.50 16.05
N GLU A 155 -28.53 1.78 16.29
CA GLU A 155 -29.78 2.22 16.90
C GLU A 155 -30.41 3.37 16.11
N ALA A 156 -31.73 3.55 16.25
CA ALA A 156 -32.42 4.65 15.58
C ALA A 156 -31.96 6.00 16.15
N ASP A 157 -31.68 6.96 15.28
CA ASP A 157 -31.43 8.33 15.67
C ASP A 157 -32.75 9.10 15.75
N THR A 158 -33.21 9.37 16.97
CA THR A 158 -34.48 10.08 17.20
C THR A 158 -34.44 11.52 16.69
N ALA A 159 -33.26 12.16 16.71
CA ALA A 159 -33.08 13.52 16.22
C ALA A 159 -33.18 13.61 14.69
N LYS A 160 -32.91 12.50 13.99
CA LYS A 160 -32.96 12.38 12.52
C LYS A 160 -34.09 11.48 12.04
N SER A 161 -35.14 11.35 12.85
CA SER A 161 -36.29 10.48 12.53
C SER A 161 -37.05 10.91 11.27
N ASN A 162 -36.95 12.18 10.88
CA ASN A 162 -37.48 12.76 9.65
C ASN A 162 -36.67 12.41 8.39
N GLU A 163 -35.46 11.87 8.52
CA GLU A 163 -34.62 11.46 7.38
C GLU A 163 -35.02 10.09 6.80
N LYS A 164 -36.05 9.42 7.35
CA LYS A 164 -36.58 8.16 6.79
C LYS A 164 -37.18 8.40 5.40
N LEU A 165 -36.76 7.60 4.42
CA LEU A 165 -37.34 7.62 3.08
C LEU A 165 -38.85 7.35 3.15
N GLN A 166 -39.61 8.14 2.40
CA GLN A 166 -41.05 8.04 2.34
C GLN A 166 -41.48 7.21 1.13
N GLY A 167 -42.58 6.49 1.27
CA GLY A 167 -43.20 5.75 0.16
C GLY A 167 -43.91 6.72 -0.78
N ASP A 168 -43.45 6.81 -2.03
CA ASP A 168 -44.14 7.56 -3.07
C ASP A 168 -45.27 6.71 -3.65
N GLU A 169 -46.40 7.34 -3.95
CA GLU A 169 -47.58 6.64 -4.44
C GLU A 169 -47.45 6.37 -5.94
N SER A 170 -47.66 5.11 -6.35
CA SER A 170 -47.73 4.78 -7.77
C SER A 170 -48.87 5.56 -8.43
N LYS A 171 -48.58 6.28 -9.52
CA LYS A 171 -49.61 6.77 -10.45
C LYS A 171 -50.25 5.57 -11.15
N SER A 172 -51.28 4.96 -10.58
CA SER A 172 -52.11 4.01 -11.33
C SER A 172 -53.04 4.79 -12.25
N SER A 173 -52.84 4.67 -13.56
CA SER A 173 -53.87 4.99 -14.55
C SER A 173 -55.02 4.00 -14.42
N ASN A 174 -56.23 4.54 -14.46
CA ASN A 174 -57.55 3.90 -14.47
C ASN A 174 -58.07 3.31 -13.15
N GLY A 175 -59.25 3.80 -12.80
CA GLY A 175 -59.98 3.45 -11.59
C GLY A 175 -60.53 2.03 -11.62
N SER A 176 -60.42 1.38 -10.46
CA SER A 176 -61.54 0.68 -9.82
C SER A 176 -61.13 0.40 -8.38
N SER A 177 -62.00 0.72 -7.43
CA SER A 177 -61.78 0.47 -6.01
C SER A 177 -61.89 -1.02 -5.72
N SER A 178 -60.78 -1.69 -5.43
CA SER A 178 -60.79 -3.03 -4.83
C SER A 178 -60.00 -3.05 -3.53
N THR A 179 -60.69 -3.39 -2.45
CA THR A 179 -60.20 -3.65 -1.11
C THR A 179 -59.20 -4.81 -1.11
N SER A 180 -57.96 -4.55 -0.68
CA SER A 180 -56.91 -5.56 -0.47
C SER A 180 -56.09 -5.18 0.76
N THR A 181 -56.32 -5.88 1.87
CA THR A 181 -55.55 -5.79 3.12
C THR A 181 -54.17 -6.41 2.93
N THR A 182 -53.15 -5.59 2.70
CA THR A 182 -51.76 -6.04 2.71
C THR A 182 -50.98 -5.27 3.77
N THR A 183 -50.84 -5.86 4.96
CA THR A 183 -49.95 -5.40 6.04
C THR A 183 -48.46 -5.69 5.74
N GLN A 184 -48.17 -6.38 4.63
CA GLN A 184 -46.84 -6.82 4.25
C GLN A 184 -46.09 -5.85 3.33
N ARG A 185 -46.66 -4.69 2.99
CA ARG A 185 -45.99 -3.60 2.25
C ARG A 185 -46.18 -2.29 3.03
N GLY A 186 -45.17 -1.41 3.03
CA GLY A 186 -45.04 -0.32 4.00
C GLY A 186 -46.30 0.53 4.18
N GLY A 187 -46.87 0.52 5.39
CA GLY A 187 -48.04 1.34 5.73
C GLY A 187 -48.29 1.43 7.22
N SER A 188 -48.47 2.66 7.71
CA SER A 188 -49.34 2.92 8.85
C SER A 188 -50.29 4.05 8.43
N SER A 189 -51.59 3.77 8.55
CA SER A 189 -52.73 4.69 8.37
C SER A 189 -52.95 5.29 6.97
N GLY A 190 -53.86 4.71 6.18
CA GLY A 190 -54.59 5.43 5.11
C GLY A 190 -54.79 4.69 3.79
N ASP A 191 -53.71 4.30 3.10
CA ASP A 191 -53.76 4.02 1.67
C ASP A 191 -53.13 2.67 1.29
N THR A 192 -53.96 1.70 0.92
CA THR A 192 -53.56 0.37 0.40
C THR A 192 -53.08 0.44 -1.06
N LYS A 193 -52.09 1.31 -1.35
CA LYS A 193 -51.37 1.33 -2.63
C LYS A 193 -49.97 0.75 -2.48
N VAL A 194 -49.45 0.14 -3.55
CA VAL A 194 -48.04 -0.27 -3.59
C VAL A 194 -47.19 0.99 -3.61
N LYS A 195 -46.52 1.29 -2.48
CA LYS A 195 -45.61 2.43 -2.36
C LYS A 195 -44.18 1.96 -2.61
N ALA A 196 -43.45 2.67 -3.46
CA ALA A 196 -42.01 2.49 -3.63
C ALA A 196 -41.28 3.55 -2.82
N LEU A 197 -40.15 3.21 -2.19
CA LEU A 197 -39.32 4.24 -1.56
C LEU A 197 -38.67 5.09 -2.65
N GLN A 198 -38.94 6.38 -2.62
CA GLN A 198 -38.30 7.34 -3.52
C GLN A 198 -36.99 7.82 -2.92
N VAL A 199 -35.96 7.94 -3.76
CA VAL A 199 -34.68 8.57 -3.44
C VAL A 199 -34.45 9.67 -4.45
N ALA A 200 -34.39 10.92 -4.00
CA ALA A 200 -34.19 12.08 -4.83
C ALA A 200 -32.88 12.82 -4.46
N VAL A 201 -32.07 13.09 -5.48
CA VAL A 201 -30.90 13.96 -5.40
C VAL A 201 -31.08 15.05 -6.44
N LYS A 202 -31.10 16.31 -5.99
CA LYS A 202 -31.35 17.48 -6.84
C LYS A 202 -30.30 18.54 -6.55
N LYS A 203 -29.71 19.10 -7.61
CA LYS A 203 -28.86 20.30 -7.52
C LYS A 203 -29.72 21.56 -7.53
N LYS A 204 -29.27 22.63 -6.88
CA LYS A 204 -29.93 23.94 -6.98
C LYS A 204 -29.88 24.46 -8.41
N SER A 205 -31.00 25.00 -8.89
CA SER A 205 -31.07 25.68 -10.18
C SER A 205 -30.27 26.98 -10.12
N GLY A 206 -29.47 27.27 -11.16
CA GLY A 206 -28.59 28.45 -11.18
C GLY A 206 -27.20 28.26 -10.57
N SER A 207 -26.91 27.11 -9.93
CA SER A 207 -25.53 26.67 -9.72
C SER A 207 -24.94 26.27 -11.08
N GLN A 208 -24.51 27.27 -11.86
CA GLN A 208 -23.60 27.07 -12.98
C GLN A 208 -22.19 26.94 -12.39
N GLY A 209 -21.54 25.81 -12.61
CA GLY A 209 -20.08 25.80 -12.58
C GLY A 209 -19.61 26.53 -13.82
N ASN A 210 -19.22 27.80 -13.72
CA ASN A 210 -18.72 28.59 -14.85
C ASN A 210 -17.21 28.75 -14.70
N SER A 211 -16.48 28.37 -15.74
CA SER A 211 -15.03 28.35 -15.83
C SER A 211 -14.39 29.72 -15.52
N GLY A 212 -13.88 29.89 -14.30
CA GLY A 212 -12.93 30.92 -13.90
C GLY A 212 -11.58 30.30 -13.48
N GLU A 213 -10.48 30.97 -13.79
CA GLU A 213 -9.08 30.51 -13.85
C GLU A 213 -8.45 29.85 -12.58
N GLN A 214 -9.21 29.50 -11.53
CA GLN A 214 -8.69 28.85 -10.32
C GLN A 214 -9.58 27.72 -9.70
N GLY A 215 -10.55 27.18 -10.45
CA GLY A 215 -10.90 25.74 -10.38
C GLY A 215 -11.50 25.11 -9.11
N THR A 216 -12.10 25.85 -8.16
CA THR A 216 -12.85 25.26 -7.03
C THR A 216 -14.25 25.84 -6.88
N GLU A 217 -15.18 25.44 -7.76
CA GLU A 217 -16.60 25.75 -7.63
C GLU A 217 -17.39 24.48 -7.22
N GLN A 218 -18.16 24.56 -6.13
CA GLN A 218 -18.98 23.44 -5.66
C GLN A 218 -20.42 23.60 -6.18
N VAL A 219 -20.93 22.57 -6.87
CA VAL A 219 -22.38 22.45 -7.15
C VAL A 219 -23.11 22.44 -5.81
N GLU A 220 -24.12 23.29 -5.58
CA GLU A 220 -24.91 23.17 -4.36
C GLU A 220 -26.07 22.18 -4.54
N LEU A 221 -26.26 21.27 -3.57
CA LEU A 221 -27.42 20.38 -3.57
C LEU A 221 -28.63 21.05 -2.92
N GLU A 222 -29.79 20.94 -3.56
CA GLU A 222 -31.08 21.32 -3.02
C GLU A 222 -31.62 20.20 -2.11
N SER A 223 -31.47 18.95 -2.54
CA SER A 223 -31.82 17.73 -1.80
C SER A 223 -30.80 16.62 -2.05
N ASN A 224 -30.56 15.78 -1.04
CA ASN A 224 -29.67 14.62 -1.13
C ASN A 224 -30.18 13.49 -0.23
N ASP A 225 -31.15 12.72 -0.71
CA ASP A 225 -31.73 11.62 0.09
C ASP A 225 -30.74 10.49 0.35
N LEU A 226 -29.66 10.38 -0.43
CA LEU A 226 -28.57 9.41 -0.22
C LEU A 226 -27.68 9.77 0.99
N ALA A 227 -27.78 10.99 1.51
CA ALA A 227 -27.13 11.41 2.74
C ALA A 227 -27.95 11.10 4.01
N ASN A 228 -29.22 10.71 3.87
CA ASN A 228 -30.08 10.45 5.02
C ASN A 228 -29.58 9.28 5.86
N VAL A 229 -29.54 9.46 7.19
CA VAL A 229 -29.01 8.50 8.17
C VAL A 229 -29.89 8.46 9.43
N PRO A 230 -31.12 7.92 9.35
CA PRO A 230 -32.02 7.79 10.51
C PRO A 230 -31.59 6.71 11.52
N ILE A 231 -30.46 6.03 11.27
CA ILE A 231 -29.87 4.98 12.12
C ILE A 231 -28.41 5.36 12.38
N LYS A 232 -28.02 5.45 13.65
CA LYS A 232 -26.65 5.80 14.08
C LYS A 232 -25.93 4.60 14.70
N ARG A 233 -24.60 4.71 14.78
CA ARG A 233 -23.76 3.77 15.52
C ARG A 233 -24.17 3.78 16.99
N GLY A 234 -24.23 2.59 17.61
CA GLY A 234 -24.54 2.47 19.03
C GLY A 234 -23.50 3.14 19.92
N GLU A 235 -23.93 3.56 21.11
CA GLU A 235 -23.09 4.20 22.11
C GLU A 235 -22.65 3.22 23.21
N GLU A 236 -21.46 3.44 23.74
CA GLU A 236 -20.91 2.75 24.91
C GLU A 236 -20.14 3.75 25.77
N SER A 237 -20.47 3.82 27.07
CA SER A 237 -19.82 4.72 28.03
C SER A 237 -19.80 6.20 27.59
N GLY A 238 -20.87 6.65 26.92
CA GLY A 238 -21.01 8.03 26.44
C GLY A 238 -20.22 8.36 25.17
N GLN A 239 -19.60 7.37 24.51
CA GLN A 239 -18.95 7.54 23.22
C GLN A 239 -19.58 6.62 22.17
N SER A 240 -19.70 7.12 20.93
CA SER A 240 -20.11 6.28 19.81
C SER A 240 -19.03 5.23 19.52
N VAL A 241 -19.46 3.96 19.40
CA VAL A 241 -18.58 2.86 19.02
C VAL A 241 -18.14 3.10 17.57
N GLN A 242 -16.84 3.15 17.30
CA GLN A 242 -16.28 3.46 15.98
C GLN A 242 -14.99 2.69 15.73
N LEU A 243 -14.71 2.35 14.47
CA LEU A 243 -13.39 1.90 14.04
C LEU A 243 -12.43 3.11 14.00
N LYS A 244 -11.38 3.10 14.82
CA LYS A 244 -10.37 4.18 14.87
C LYS A 244 -9.00 3.59 14.56
N ALA A 245 -8.13 4.33 13.88
CA ALA A 245 -6.74 3.86 13.67
C ALA A 245 -5.99 3.76 15.00
N ALA A 246 -6.29 4.63 15.96
CA ALA A 246 -5.75 4.59 17.32
C ALA A 246 -6.10 3.30 18.09
N ASP A 247 -7.02 2.45 17.58
CA ASP A 247 -7.28 1.13 18.14
C ASP A 247 -6.02 0.27 18.17
N PHE A 248 -5.09 0.46 17.22
CA PHE A 248 -3.83 -0.29 17.14
C PHE A 248 -2.71 0.31 18.01
N GLY A 249 -3.02 1.34 18.81
CA GLY A 249 -2.07 2.08 19.62
C GLY A 249 -1.57 3.37 18.97
N THR A 250 -0.65 4.05 19.66
CA THR A 250 -0.06 5.31 19.19
C THR A 250 1.36 5.10 18.72
N THR A 251 1.73 5.82 17.67
CA THR A 251 3.09 5.80 17.13
C THR A 251 4.05 6.46 18.12
N PRO A 252 5.16 5.81 18.53
CA PRO A 252 6.17 6.46 19.36
C PRO A 252 6.77 7.67 18.62
N SER A 253 6.93 8.80 19.32
CA SER A 253 7.57 9.99 18.77
C SER A 253 9.06 9.77 18.57
N SER A 254 9.60 10.19 17.41
CA SER A 254 10.97 9.94 16.95
C SER A 254 12.06 10.73 17.69
N SER A 255 11.75 11.41 18.80
CA SER A 255 12.67 12.27 19.55
C SER A 255 13.05 11.75 20.95
N GLY A 256 12.58 10.56 21.35
CA GLY A 256 12.88 9.98 22.65
C GLY A 256 14.09 9.04 22.61
N SER A 257 15.22 9.49 23.16
CA SER A 257 16.27 8.58 23.63
C SER A 257 15.68 7.59 24.65
N GLY A 258 15.64 6.30 24.31
CA GLY A 258 15.62 5.18 25.27
C GLY A 258 14.61 5.27 26.43
N GLY A 259 13.41 5.76 26.20
CA GLY A 259 12.33 5.68 27.19
C GLY A 259 11.71 4.30 27.14
N ASN A 260 11.77 3.55 28.26
CA ASN A 260 11.04 2.30 28.47
C ASN A 260 9.59 2.46 28.02
N SER A 261 9.27 2.03 26.79
CA SER A 261 7.90 1.78 26.39
C SER A 261 7.39 0.71 27.33
N ASN A 262 6.33 1.02 28.08
CA ASN A 262 5.67 0.05 28.93
C ASN A 262 5.44 -1.23 28.10
N PRO A 263 5.95 -2.43 28.48
CA PRO A 263 6.03 -3.61 27.62
C PRO A 263 4.70 -4.20 27.11
N GLY A 264 3.57 -3.51 27.31
CA GLY A 264 2.23 -3.99 26.99
C GLY A 264 1.36 -3.05 26.14
N SER A 265 1.88 -1.93 25.63
CA SER A 265 1.10 -1.06 24.74
C SER A 265 1.23 -1.52 23.28
N PRO A 266 0.12 -1.83 22.57
CA PRO A 266 0.20 -2.21 21.17
C PRO A 266 0.79 -1.05 20.35
N THR A 267 1.65 -1.37 19.39
CA THR A 267 2.20 -0.39 18.43
C THR A 267 1.64 -0.73 17.06
N PRO A 268 1.07 0.24 16.31
CA PRO A 268 0.52 -0.03 14.99
C PRO A 268 1.62 -0.49 14.04
N TRP A 269 1.33 -1.53 13.25
CA TRP A 269 2.20 -1.96 12.18
C TRP A 269 2.34 -0.88 11.12
N ARG A 270 3.56 -0.72 10.61
CA ARG A 270 3.89 0.18 9.51
C ARG A 270 4.92 -0.48 8.60
N PRO A 271 4.91 -0.13 7.30
CA PRO A 271 6.02 -0.45 6.42
C PRO A 271 7.37 -0.04 7.02
N TRP A 272 8.42 -0.80 6.75
CA TRP A 272 9.76 -0.45 7.24
C TRP A 272 10.31 0.82 6.60
N LEU A 273 10.02 1.01 5.31
CA LEU A 273 10.27 2.23 4.57
C LEU A 273 9.02 2.59 3.76
N ALA A 274 8.67 3.88 3.77
CA ALA A 274 7.65 4.43 2.89
C ALA A 274 8.15 4.50 1.43
N THR A 275 7.21 4.53 0.49
CA THR A 275 7.44 4.67 -0.96
C THR A 275 8.37 5.84 -1.27
N GLU A 276 8.14 6.99 -0.61
CA GLU A 276 8.96 8.21 -0.79
C GLU A 276 10.41 8.02 -0.32
N GLN A 277 10.64 7.25 0.74
CA GLN A 277 11.98 7.02 1.25
C GLN A 277 12.81 6.15 0.29
N ILE A 278 12.16 5.17 -0.35
CA ILE A 278 12.80 4.34 -1.39
C ILE A 278 13.12 5.21 -2.62
N HIS A 279 12.17 6.03 -3.07
CA HIS A 279 12.33 6.92 -4.21
C HIS A 279 13.43 7.97 -4.03
N LYS A 280 13.56 8.56 -2.83
CA LYS A 280 14.58 9.59 -2.58
C LYS A 280 16.01 9.07 -2.51
N ASP A 281 16.19 7.76 -2.29
CA ASP A 281 17.50 7.13 -2.22
C ASP A 281 17.47 5.77 -2.95
N LEU A 282 17.17 5.84 -4.26
CA LEU A 282 17.13 4.71 -5.18
C LEU A 282 18.44 3.89 -5.16
N PRO A 283 19.64 4.51 -5.15
CA PRO A 283 20.87 3.75 -5.17
C PRO A 283 21.02 2.85 -3.95
N LYS A 284 20.47 3.24 -2.78
CA LYS A 284 20.50 2.40 -1.58
C LYS A 284 19.32 1.46 -1.44
N TRP A 285 18.09 1.94 -1.65
CA TRP A 285 16.87 1.24 -1.22
C TRP A 285 16.04 0.59 -2.34
N SER A 286 16.22 0.98 -3.60
CA SER A 286 15.50 0.33 -4.70
C SER A 286 16.11 -1.03 -5.07
N ALA A 287 15.36 -1.86 -5.78
CA ALA A 287 15.91 -2.91 -6.62
C ALA A 287 16.55 -2.28 -7.89
N SER A 288 17.60 -2.91 -8.40
CA SER A 288 18.30 -2.48 -9.60
C SER A 288 18.50 -3.63 -10.58
N ILE A 289 18.44 -3.33 -11.87
CA ILE A 289 18.88 -4.23 -12.94
C ILE A 289 20.24 -3.75 -13.42
N LEU A 290 21.25 -4.62 -13.40
CA LEU A 290 22.51 -4.37 -14.10
C LEU A 290 22.57 -5.21 -15.38
N ILE A 291 23.16 -4.64 -16.44
CA ILE A 291 23.45 -5.39 -17.67
C ILE A 291 24.91 -5.86 -17.61
N LEU A 292 25.08 -7.19 -17.52
CA LEU A 292 26.35 -7.89 -17.45
C LEU A 292 26.65 -8.51 -18.81
N TYR A 293 27.89 -8.41 -19.27
CA TYR A 293 28.38 -9.31 -20.32
C TYR A 293 29.41 -10.28 -19.77
N ASP A 294 29.28 -11.56 -20.15
CA ASP A 294 30.04 -12.68 -19.60
C ASP A 294 30.52 -13.63 -20.71
N ALA A 295 31.84 -13.83 -20.81
CA ALA A 295 32.48 -14.74 -21.76
C ALA A 295 33.58 -15.54 -21.03
N PRO A 296 33.25 -16.71 -20.44
CA PRO A 296 34.08 -17.35 -19.42
C PRO A 296 35.48 -17.78 -19.86
N TYR A 297 35.69 -17.99 -21.16
CA TYR A 297 36.96 -18.46 -21.74
C TYR A 297 37.76 -17.36 -22.45
N ALA A 298 37.29 -16.12 -22.39
CA ALA A 298 37.99 -14.98 -22.97
C ALA A 298 38.91 -14.29 -21.94
N ARG A 299 39.90 -13.52 -22.43
CA ARG A 299 40.82 -12.75 -21.56
C ARG A 299 40.04 -11.71 -20.75
N ASN A 300 39.34 -10.80 -21.44
CA ASN A 300 38.45 -9.82 -20.81
C ASN A 300 37.04 -10.40 -20.70
N ARG A 301 36.83 -11.27 -19.71
CA ARG A 301 35.62 -12.10 -19.57
C ARG A 301 34.38 -11.41 -19.03
N THR A 302 34.52 -10.26 -18.37
CA THR A 302 33.41 -9.61 -17.65
C THR A 302 33.45 -8.11 -17.85
N VAL A 303 32.31 -7.54 -18.26
CA VAL A 303 32.07 -6.09 -18.30
C VAL A 303 30.66 -5.79 -17.83
N ILE A 304 30.47 -4.63 -17.22
CA ILE A 304 29.15 -4.16 -16.78
C ILE A 304 28.83 -2.91 -17.59
N ASP A 305 27.68 -2.93 -18.24
CA ASP A 305 27.31 -1.88 -19.20
C ASP A 305 26.61 -0.70 -18.53
N ARG A 306 25.53 -1.00 -17.79
CA ARG A 306 24.71 0.00 -17.10
C ARG A 306 23.98 -0.59 -15.91
N VAL A 307 23.41 0.30 -15.10
CA VAL A 307 22.54 -0.02 -13.96
C VAL A 307 21.28 0.83 -14.09
N ASP A 308 20.11 0.19 -14.01
CA ASP A 308 18.80 0.83 -14.09
C ASP A 308 18.04 0.56 -12.77
N HIS A 309 17.42 1.57 -12.18
CA HIS A 309 16.66 1.47 -10.92
C HIS A 309 15.18 1.17 -11.18
N LEU A 310 14.61 0.23 -10.44
CA LEU A 310 13.17 -0.07 -10.48
C LEU A 310 12.43 0.84 -9.49
N ASP A 311 12.36 2.15 -9.77
CA ASP A 311 11.74 3.13 -8.86
C ASP A 311 10.26 2.81 -8.59
N PRO A 312 9.81 2.65 -7.32
CA PRO A 312 8.41 2.39 -7.01
C PRO A 312 7.46 3.49 -7.51
N LYS A 313 7.93 4.75 -7.66
CA LYS A 313 7.09 5.82 -8.23
C LYS A 313 6.76 5.64 -9.69
N VAL A 314 7.56 4.91 -10.45
CA VAL A 314 7.23 4.59 -11.86
C VAL A 314 5.99 3.71 -11.92
N MET A 315 5.81 2.81 -10.94
CA MET A 315 4.57 2.02 -10.80
C MET A 315 3.42 2.89 -10.28
N THR A 316 3.60 3.59 -9.16
CA THR A 316 2.49 4.33 -8.52
C THR A 316 2.01 5.53 -9.34
N ALA A 317 2.85 6.11 -10.20
CA ALA A 317 2.43 7.16 -11.14
C ALA A 317 1.40 6.66 -12.16
N ASN A 318 1.36 5.35 -12.42
CA ASN A 318 0.43 4.71 -13.35
C ASN A 318 -0.79 4.07 -12.65
N TYR A 319 -0.91 4.22 -11.33
CA TYR A 319 -2.10 3.75 -10.61
C TYR A 319 -3.36 4.51 -11.05
N PRO A 320 -4.53 3.83 -11.12
CA PRO A 320 -5.80 4.49 -11.41
C PRO A 320 -6.04 5.68 -10.46
N PRO A 321 -6.61 6.81 -10.94
CA PRO A 321 -6.86 7.97 -10.07
C PRO A 321 -7.72 7.67 -8.83
N SER A 322 -8.60 6.68 -8.90
CA SER A 322 -9.41 6.21 -7.76
C SER A 322 -8.59 5.66 -6.59
N TRP A 323 -7.35 5.24 -6.84
CA TRP A 323 -6.45 4.72 -5.81
C TRP A 323 -5.88 5.82 -4.90
N ARG A 324 -6.11 7.10 -5.25
CA ARG A 324 -5.85 8.23 -4.35
C ARG A 324 -6.85 8.30 -3.20
N THR A 325 -8.07 7.76 -3.37
CA THR A 325 -9.18 7.84 -2.39
C THR A 325 -9.76 6.43 -2.06
N PRO A 326 -8.96 5.46 -1.60
CA PRO A 326 -9.37 4.05 -1.55
C PRO A 326 -10.36 3.68 -0.44
N LYS A 327 -10.57 4.59 0.52
CA LYS A 327 -11.65 4.50 1.54
C LYS A 327 -13.03 4.90 0.99
N TRP A 328 -13.10 5.31 -0.28
CA TRP A 328 -14.30 5.68 -1.02
C TRP A 328 -14.56 4.70 -2.18
N ASN A 329 -15.72 4.76 -2.82
CA ASN A 329 -16.03 4.04 -4.05
C ASN A 329 -17.08 4.81 -4.88
N HIS A 330 -17.42 4.29 -6.05
CA HIS A 330 -18.38 4.95 -6.95
C HIS A 330 -19.83 4.96 -6.44
N HIS A 331 -20.17 4.19 -5.39
CA HIS A 331 -21.48 4.28 -4.73
C HIS A 331 -21.55 5.50 -3.82
N GLY A 332 -20.40 5.99 -3.36
CA GLY A 332 -20.28 7.24 -2.64
C GLY A 332 -20.87 7.20 -1.24
N LEU A 333 -21.57 8.28 -0.87
CA LEU A 333 -21.92 8.58 0.51
C LEU A 333 -22.87 7.56 1.15
N TRP A 334 -23.85 7.03 0.40
CA TRP A 334 -24.81 6.09 0.99
C TRP A 334 -24.13 4.78 1.40
N ASP A 335 -23.20 4.26 0.60
CA ASP A 335 -22.45 3.04 0.94
C ASP A 335 -21.45 3.31 2.06
N TRP A 336 -20.80 4.48 2.06
CA TRP A 336 -19.92 4.88 3.16
C TRP A 336 -20.68 4.91 4.50
N LYS A 337 -21.83 5.58 4.56
CA LYS A 337 -22.64 5.68 5.78
C LYS A 337 -23.17 4.32 6.21
N ALA A 338 -23.68 3.53 5.27
CA ALA A 338 -24.20 2.19 5.56
C ALA A 338 -23.11 1.29 6.17
N ARG A 339 -21.91 1.29 5.59
CA ARG A 339 -20.79 0.47 6.07
C ARG A 339 -20.21 0.98 7.39
N ASP A 340 -20.10 2.30 7.57
CA ASP A 340 -19.61 2.89 8.82
C ASP A 340 -20.55 2.57 9.99
N VAL A 341 -21.87 2.73 9.80
CA VAL A 341 -22.88 2.40 10.83
C VAL A 341 -22.86 0.92 11.19
N LEU A 342 -22.59 0.04 10.23
CA LEU A 342 -22.47 -1.40 10.43
C LEU A 342 -21.09 -1.85 10.94
N LEU A 343 -20.22 -0.92 11.37
CA LEU A 343 -18.86 -1.19 11.84
C LEU A 343 -18.00 -1.98 10.84
N GLN A 344 -18.20 -1.73 9.55
CA GLN A 344 -17.40 -2.29 8.47
C GLN A 344 -16.39 -1.27 7.96
N THR A 345 -15.33 -1.76 7.32
CA THR A 345 -14.41 -0.91 6.55
C THR A 345 -15.08 -0.36 5.30
N THR A 346 -14.89 0.91 4.97
CA THR A 346 -15.46 1.57 3.78
C THR A 346 -14.56 1.51 2.55
N GLY A 347 -15.13 1.79 1.37
CA GLY A 347 -14.38 1.87 0.11
C GLY A 347 -14.02 0.51 -0.49
N PHE A 348 -13.17 0.54 -1.52
CA PHE A 348 -12.78 -0.65 -2.26
C PHE A 348 -11.46 -1.28 -1.75
N PHE A 349 -10.59 -0.51 -1.09
CA PHE A 349 -9.28 -1.01 -0.65
C PHE A 349 -8.84 -0.34 0.67
N ASN A 350 -9.58 -0.61 1.74
CA ASN A 350 -9.37 0.09 3.02
C ASN A 350 -8.05 -0.32 3.71
N PRO A 351 -7.28 0.63 4.31
CA PRO A 351 -6.03 0.31 5.01
C PRO A 351 -6.18 -0.62 6.22
N ARG A 352 -7.38 -0.73 6.81
CA ARG A 352 -7.64 -1.68 7.91
C ARG A 352 -7.69 -3.15 7.43
N ARG A 353 -7.83 -3.38 6.12
CA ARG A 353 -7.77 -4.72 5.50
C ARG A 353 -6.45 -4.97 4.79
N HIS A 354 -5.86 -3.94 4.20
CA HIS A 354 -4.70 -4.06 3.32
C HIS A 354 -3.61 -3.03 3.70
N PRO A 355 -3.14 -3.01 4.97
CA PRO A 355 -2.20 -2.00 5.43
C PRO A 355 -0.86 -2.00 4.67
N GLU A 356 -0.50 -3.11 4.02
CA GLU A 356 0.78 -3.35 3.35
C GLU A 356 1.05 -2.38 2.18
N TRP A 357 -0.01 -1.83 1.58
CA TRP A 357 0.08 -0.89 0.47
C TRP A 357 -0.09 0.58 0.88
N PHE A 358 -0.08 0.89 2.18
CA PHE A 358 -0.19 2.25 2.67
C PHE A 358 1.09 2.63 3.42
N ASP A 359 1.71 3.76 3.05
CA ASP A 359 2.97 4.23 3.67
C ASP A 359 2.87 4.38 5.21
N GLN A 360 1.66 4.60 5.72
CA GLN A 360 1.39 4.74 7.16
C GLN A 360 0.84 3.46 7.82
N GLY A 361 0.64 2.37 7.08
CA GLY A 361 0.14 1.09 7.59
C GLY A 361 -1.13 1.21 8.42
N GLN A 362 -1.12 0.66 9.63
CA GLN A 362 -2.27 0.67 10.54
C GLN A 362 -2.57 2.06 11.15
N ALA A 363 -1.67 3.04 11.02
CA ALA A 363 -1.91 4.39 11.54
C ALA A 363 -3.03 5.14 10.79
N VAL A 364 -3.48 4.63 9.65
CA VAL A 364 -4.62 5.14 8.85
C VAL A 364 -5.74 4.10 8.69
N ALA A 365 -5.73 3.04 9.50
CA ALA A 365 -6.66 1.90 9.43
C ALA A 365 -8.03 2.18 10.08
N ASP A 366 -8.77 3.10 9.49
CA ASP A 366 -10.15 3.44 9.81
C ASP A 366 -10.94 3.92 8.58
N ASN A 367 -12.13 4.48 8.80
CA ASN A 367 -13.03 5.01 7.76
C ASN A 367 -12.95 6.54 7.57
N THR A 368 -12.09 7.22 8.33
CA THR A 368 -11.96 8.69 8.31
C THR A 368 -11.06 9.17 7.17
N GLN A 369 -11.06 10.47 6.87
CA GLN A 369 -10.20 11.09 5.84
C GLN A 369 -10.31 10.36 4.49
N THR A 370 -11.52 10.34 3.91
CA THR A 370 -11.80 9.68 2.63
C THR A 370 -11.41 10.53 1.42
N GLY A 371 -11.11 11.81 1.62
CA GLY A 371 -11.06 12.84 0.58
C GLY A 371 -12.43 13.40 0.18
N PHE A 372 -13.51 12.96 0.85
CA PHE A 372 -14.86 13.48 0.67
C PHE A 372 -15.44 13.89 2.03
N ASP A 373 -16.34 14.87 2.02
CA ASP A 373 -17.08 15.25 3.23
C ASP A 373 -18.08 14.18 3.62
N THR A 374 -18.01 13.71 4.86
CA THR A 374 -18.83 12.60 5.37
C THR A 374 -19.64 12.99 6.61
N ASP A 375 -19.38 14.17 7.17
CA ASP A 375 -19.78 14.55 8.53
C ASP A 375 -20.23 16.02 8.67
N ASP A 376 -20.39 16.78 7.59
CA ASP A 376 -21.01 18.11 7.64
C ASP A 376 -22.40 18.04 8.31
N THR A 377 -22.71 19.05 9.13
CA THR A 377 -24.01 19.20 9.79
C THR A 377 -25.19 19.31 8.81
N ASP A 378 -24.96 19.82 7.60
CA ASP A 378 -25.93 19.88 6.51
C ASP A 378 -25.71 18.71 5.54
N ASN A 379 -26.66 17.77 5.52
CA ASN A 379 -26.62 16.59 4.63
C ASN A 379 -26.43 16.95 3.14
N LYS A 380 -26.79 18.17 2.73
CA LYS A 380 -26.63 18.65 1.35
C LYS A 380 -25.19 19.00 0.99
N LYS A 381 -24.30 19.12 1.98
CA LYS A 381 -22.87 19.41 1.81
C LYS A 381 -21.97 18.18 1.98
N GLN A 382 -22.54 17.06 2.39
CA GLN A 382 -21.83 15.78 2.43
C GLN A 382 -21.72 15.18 1.04
N GLY A 383 -20.64 14.43 0.79
CA GLY A 383 -20.34 13.76 -0.48
C GLY A 383 -19.52 14.62 -1.45
N PHE A 384 -19.15 15.85 -1.07
CA PHE A 384 -18.27 16.71 -1.86
C PHE A 384 -16.81 16.36 -1.64
N GLN A 385 -16.02 16.38 -2.71
CA GLN A 385 -14.58 16.19 -2.63
C GLN A 385 -13.93 17.35 -1.85
N LYS A 386 -13.03 17.03 -0.94
CA LYS A 386 -12.27 18.00 -0.12
C LYS A 386 -10.89 18.23 -0.72
N GLU A 387 -10.48 19.49 -0.82
CA GLU A 387 -9.16 19.90 -1.32
C GLU A 387 -8.16 20.25 -0.20
N ALA A 388 -8.63 20.42 1.04
CA ALA A 388 -7.78 20.78 2.17
C ALA A 388 -6.74 19.70 2.49
N ASP A 389 -5.48 20.09 2.66
CA ASP A 389 -4.37 19.17 2.94
C ASP A 389 -4.55 18.37 4.24
N SER A 390 -5.28 18.90 5.22
CA SER A 390 -5.58 18.22 6.50
C SER A 390 -6.49 17.00 6.35
N ASP A 391 -7.29 16.97 5.29
CA ASP A 391 -8.31 15.94 5.03
C ASP A 391 -7.92 15.04 3.86
N LYS A 392 -6.67 15.14 3.39
CA LYS A 392 -6.17 14.31 2.31
C LYS A 392 -6.17 12.84 2.71
N PRO A 393 -6.76 11.97 1.87
CA PRO A 393 -6.77 10.54 2.13
C PRO A 393 -5.36 9.96 2.03
N ALA A 394 -5.14 8.85 2.73
CA ALA A 394 -3.98 8.00 2.48
C ALA A 394 -4.16 7.27 1.13
N PRO A 395 -3.33 7.52 0.11
CA PRO A 395 -3.42 6.84 -1.17
C PRO A 395 -2.85 5.42 -1.09
N ILE A 396 -3.27 4.54 -2.01
CA ILE A 396 -2.56 3.28 -2.26
C ILE A 396 -1.19 3.63 -2.83
N ALA A 397 -0.15 3.09 -2.21
CA ALA A 397 1.25 3.34 -2.53
C ALA A 397 1.98 2.02 -2.86
N LEU A 398 3.31 2.03 -2.78
CA LEU A 398 4.12 0.83 -2.91
C LEU A 398 5.28 0.85 -1.89
N PRO A 399 4.96 0.71 -0.58
CA PRO A 399 5.94 0.71 0.51
C PRO A 399 6.85 -0.51 0.49
N PHE A 400 7.86 -0.56 1.36
CA PHE A 400 8.94 -1.58 1.36
C PHE A 400 8.47 -3.02 1.11
N GLU A 401 7.52 -3.52 1.91
CA GLU A 401 7.06 -4.91 1.87
C GLU A 401 6.34 -5.21 0.55
N ALA A 402 5.39 -4.37 0.15
CA ALA A 402 4.67 -4.52 -1.11
C ALA A 402 5.56 -4.29 -2.35
N TYR A 403 6.55 -3.39 -2.23
CA TYR A 403 7.53 -3.13 -3.28
C TYR A 403 8.37 -4.38 -3.55
N PHE A 404 9.02 -4.94 -2.53
CA PHE A 404 9.88 -6.11 -2.73
C PHE A 404 9.12 -7.40 -3.03
N ALA A 405 7.83 -7.49 -2.66
CA ALA A 405 6.94 -8.54 -3.16
C ALA A 405 6.80 -8.51 -4.70
N ASN A 406 6.88 -7.32 -5.31
CA ASN A 406 6.83 -7.12 -6.76
C ASN A 406 8.22 -7.20 -7.45
N ILE A 407 9.27 -7.66 -6.76
CA ILE A 407 10.62 -7.74 -7.31
C ILE A 407 11.05 -9.20 -7.53
N GLY A 408 11.14 -9.62 -8.80
CA GLY A 408 11.66 -10.92 -9.24
C GLY A 408 10.95 -11.45 -10.48
N ASN A 409 11.32 -12.65 -10.91
CA ASN A 409 10.84 -13.32 -12.12
C ASN A 409 11.10 -12.50 -13.40
N LEU A 410 12.38 -12.31 -13.68
CA LEU A 410 12.88 -11.62 -14.87
C LEU A 410 12.57 -12.40 -16.15
N THR A 411 11.96 -11.74 -17.13
CA THR A 411 11.64 -12.35 -18.43
C THR A 411 12.00 -11.40 -19.58
N TRP A 412 12.82 -11.87 -20.51
CA TRP A 412 13.13 -11.12 -21.74
C TRP A 412 12.10 -11.37 -22.83
N PHE A 413 11.73 -10.31 -23.56
CA PHE A 413 11.02 -10.41 -24.83
C PHE A 413 11.49 -9.28 -25.78
N GLY A 414 12.29 -9.64 -26.78
CA GLY A 414 12.96 -8.66 -27.64
C GLY A 414 13.87 -7.74 -26.82
N GLN A 415 13.64 -6.43 -26.88
CA GLN A 415 14.41 -5.44 -26.12
C GLN A 415 13.86 -5.18 -24.71
N ALA A 416 12.69 -5.73 -24.37
CA ALA A 416 12.04 -5.54 -23.08
C ALA A 416 12.47 -6.60 -22.08
N LEU A 417 12.81 -6.16 -20.86
CA LEU A 417 12.97 -7.01 -19.69
C LEU A 417 11.79 -6.74 -18.75
N LEU A 418 10.95 -7.76 -18.56
CA LEU A 418 9.78 -7.72 -17.68
C LEU A 418 10.17 -8.21 -16.28
N VAL A 419 9.61 -7.58 -15.25
CA VAL A 419 9.74 -7.98 -13.84
C VAL A 419 8.32 -8.21 -13.31
N PHE A 420 7.96 -9.47 -13.08
CA PHE A 420 6.58 -9.83 -12.73
C PHE A 420 6.30 -9.87 -11.22
N GLY A 421 7.35 -9.88 -10.40
CA GLY A 421 7.23 -10.09 -8.96
C GLY A 421 7.20 -11.56 -8.58
N ILE A 422 7.26 -11.84 -7.27
CA ILE A 422 7.37 -13.19 -6.73
C ILE A 422 6.08 -13.60 -6.00
N CYS A 423 5.85 -14.90 -5.88
CA CYS A 423 4.92 -15.42 -4.89
C CYS A 423 5.68 -15.46 -3.56
N LEU A 424 5.29 -14.63 -2.59
CA LEU A 424 5.95 -14.54 -1.29
C LEU A 424 5.85 -15.87 -0.52
N SER A 425 6.93 -16.21 0.18
CA SER A 425 7.01 -17.28 1.19
C SER A 425 7.41 -16.71 2.53
#